data_AF-A0A512PNH5-F1
#
_entry.id   AF-A0A512PNH5-F1
#
_cell.length_a   1.000
_cell.length_b   1.000
_cell.length_c   1.000
_cell.angle_alpha   90.00
_cell.angle_beta   90.00
_cell.angle_gamma   90.00
#
_symmetry.space_group_name_H-M   'P 1'
#
loop_
_entity.id
_entity.type
_entity.pdbx_description
1 polymer ?
#
loop_
_entity_poly.entity_id
_entity_poly.type
_entity_poly.pdbx_seq_one_letter_code
_entity_poly.pdbx_strand_id
1 'polypeptide(L)'
;MEKKHFNLTTDSWIKVIDRQTNQEQLVSLIELFENAQNYRALSGEMRSQDLAILRFLLAILTTVYSRFDADDEPYDWLTVDEDSMRDTGEVDRDDQENIEEDLFDTWKQLSNNGHFTQMVITYLERYADRFDLFGEQPFYQVTEDDYNHFVPKKKQIAGAEGPGTVAIKQINRQISESGNTPSLFSPKSDEFKNDIKLDELARWLITYQNFTGVTDKTKIEMPDKFSTASGWLYKLGPVFADGDTLFQTLMLNLVLVEKDQSYNPPKPVWEQAVPQYVEDRKKQNRPDNLAELYTTWSRLLHINWDDQGNPTIFSAGLPMFESDDAFIEPMTVWRFDKKTDHYRPAVKGLRSLGTAMWRNFGQYVQVEEANDKHEPEIVKWLRVLKDKGLIPQSTLLTLASVALISDGNATSQSPVAEVYDDMHINADVLFDENPDKAQRWPVRIEDMIELTQKVGSDYWRFAANIAHIRNLDYRPFANKMSAAFYDGLNGPFNNWLRSLTNEEDRDKKSNEWKKELKSYVLKAANEVVQSSSPRDMAGFIDVNGVVDKSKGLVNIFTVNNRLRYQVQADLKS
;
A
#
# COMPACT_ATOMS: atom_id res chain seq x y z
N MET A 1 0.15 -43.48 -4.72
CA MET A 1 -0.69 -42.35 -4.28
C MET A 1 -0.72 -41.36 -5.41
N GLU A 2 -1.89 -40.85 -5.75
CA GLU A 2 -2.01 -39.78 -6.74
C GLU A 2 -1.24 -38.55 -6.22
N LYS A 3 -0.38 -37.95 -7.05
CA LYS A 3 0.40 -36.78 -6.64
C LYS A 3 -0.61 -35.64 -6.44
N LYS A 4 -0.67 -35.05 -5.23
CA LYS A 4 -1.50 -33.86 -4.99
C LYS A 4 -1.07 -32.77 -5.97
N HIS A 5 -2.01 -31.98 -6.45
CA HIS A 5 -1.80 -30.91 -7.43
C HIS A 5 -2.72 -29.74 -7.11
N PHE A 6 -2.21 -28.51 -7.23
CA PHE A 6 -2.99 -27.29 -7.19
C PHE A 6 -2.19 -26.19 -7.91
N ASN A 7 -2.50 -25.97 -9.18
CA ASN A 7 -1.77 -25.06 -10.06
C ASN A 7 -2.47 -23.71 -10.17
N LEU A 8 -1.81 -22.67 -9.69
CA LEU A 8 -2.36 -21.31 -9.66
C LEU A 8 -2.66 -20.74 -11.06
N THR A 9 -2.09 -21.32 -12.13
CA THR A 9 -2.39 -20.91 -13.51
C THR A 9 -3.79 -21.31 -13.94
N THR A 10 -4.27 -22.49 -13.53
CA THR A 10 -5.53 -23.09 -14.00
C THR A 10 -6.57 -23.30 -12.90
N ASP A 11 -6.16 -23.56 -11.67
CA ASP A 11 -7.06 -23.73 -10.52
C ASP A 11 -7.46 -22.38 -9.95
N SER A 12 -8.74 -22.22 -9.59
CA SER A 12 -9.26 -20.94 -9.11
C SER A 12 -8.80 -20.62 -7.69
N TRP A 13 -8.08 -19.50 -7.52
CA TRP A 13 -7.53 -19.09 -6.22
C TRP A 13 -7.53 -17.59 -5.95
N ILE A 14 -7.80 -16.76 -6.95
CA ILE A 14 -7.84 -15.30 -6.78
C ILE A 14 -9.28 -14.88 -6.57
N LYS A 15 -9.56 -14.17 -5.48
CA LYS A 15 -10.88 -13.62 -5.22
C LYS A 15 -11.06 -12.30 -5.93
N VAL A 16 -12.11 -12.20 -6.74
CA VAL A 16 -12.46 -10.99 -7.50
C VAL A 16 -13.94 -10.68 -7.33
N ILE A 17 -14.31 -9.40 -7.49
CA ILE A 17 -15.70 -8.96 -7.58
C ILE A 17 -16.06 -8.84 -9.06
N ASP A 18 -17.03 -9.62 -9.50
CA ASP A 18 -17.60 -9.47 -10.83
C ASP A 18 -18.27 -8.11 -11.01
N ARG A 19 -17.97 -7.40 -12.10
CA ARG A 19 -18.45 -6.04 -12.32
C ARG A 19 -19.95 -5.99 -12.62
N GLN A 20 -20.51 -7.02 -13.25
CA GLN A 20 -21.92 -7.03 -13.66
C GLN A 20 -22.83 -7.45 -12.51
N THR A 21 -22.46 -8.52 -11.82
CA THR A 21 -23.27 -9.15 -10.77
C THR A 21 -22.95 -8.62 -9.37
N ASN A 22 -21.81 -7.94 -9.19
CA ASN A 22 -21.24 -7.54 -7.91
C ASN A 22 -21.08 -8.71 -6.92
N GLN A 23 -20.95 -9.94 -7.42
CA GLN A 23 -20.70 -11.12 -6.61
C GLN A 23 -19.20 -11.41 -6.54
N GLU A 24 -18.77 -11.95 -5.40
CA GLU A 24 -17.42 -12.52 -5.26
C GLU A 24 -17.36 -13.85 -6.02
N GLN A 25 -16.24 -14.07 -6.73
CA GLN A 25 -15.91 -15.35 -7.33
C GLN A 25 -14.41 -15.64 -7.22
N LEU A 26 -14.05 -16.93 -7.30
CA LEU A 26 -12.68 -17.39 -7.40
C LEU A 26 -12.33 -17.63 -8.87
N VAL A 27 -11.17 -17.15 -9.29
CA VAL A 27 -10.64 -17.33 -10.66
C VAL A 27 -9.17 -17.76 -10.61
N SER A 28 -8.70 -18.44 -11.65
CA SER A 28 -7.29 -18.76 -11.84
C SER A 28 -6.51 -17.55 -12.37
N LEU A 29 -5.17 -17.65 -12.52
CA LEU A 29 -4.40 -16.57 -13.16
C LEU A 29 -4.80 -16.36 -14.62
N ILE A 30 -5.00 -17.45 -15.37
CA ILE A 30 -5.41 -17.37 -16.78
C ILE A 30 -6.78 -16.70 -16.89
N GLU A 31 -7.77 -17.20 -16.15
CA GLU A 31 -9.12 -16.62 -16.12
C GLU A 31 -9.11 -15.15 -15.69
N LEU A 32 -8.20 -14.76 -14.79
CA LEU A 32 -8.04 -13.38 -14.35
C LEU A 32 -7.57 -12.48 -15.49
N PHE A 33 -6.50 -12.85 -16.19
CA PHE A 33 -5.91 -12.00 -17.24
C PHE A 33 -6.77 -11.94 -18.50
N GLU A 34 -7.47 -13.03 -18.85
CA GLU A 34 -8.45 -13.03 -19.96
C GLU A 34 -9.65 -12.10 -19.70
N ASN A 35 -10.01 -11.90 -18.43
CA ASN A 35 -11.27 -11.25 -18.04
C ASN A 35 -11.08 -10.06 -17.09
N ALA A 36 -9.88 -9.48 -16.98
CA ALA A 36 -9.57 -8.41 -16.02
C ALA A 36 -10.50 -7.19 -16.15
N GLN A 37 -11.01 -6.92 -17.35
CA GLN A 37 -11.98 -5.88 -17.69
C GLN A 37 -13.40 -6.14 -17.17
N ASN A 38 -13.70 -7.40 -16.86
CA ASN A 38 -14.99 -7.85 -16.33
C ASN A 38 -15.02 -7.88 -14.80
N TYR A 39 -13.87 -7.74 -14.14
CA TYR A 39 -13.78 -7.67 -12.68
C TYR A 39 -13.67 -6.22 -12.22
N ARG A 40 -14.37 -5.89 -11.14
CA ARG A 40 -14.31 -4.58 -10.51
C ARG A 40 -13.02 -4.39 -9.71
N ALA A 41 -12.68 -5.38 -8.88
CA ALA A 41 -11.53 -5.32 -7.96
C ALA A 41 -11.16 -6.72 -7.43
N LEU A 42 -9.97 -6.82 -6.84
CA LEU A 42 -9.60 -7.92 -5.94
C LEU A 42 -10.47 -7.87 -4.66
N SER A 43 -10.72 -9.04 -4.07
CA SER A 43 -11.57 -9.22 -2.88
C SER A 43 -11.06 -10.34 -1.98
N GLY A 44 -9.76 -10.29 -1.68
CA GLY A 44 -9.13 -11.17 -0.72
C GLY A 44 -9.68 -11.01 0.70
N GLU A 45 -9.14 -11.82 1.60
CA GLU A 45 -9.48 -11.79 3.03
C GLU A 45 -9.18 -10.43 3.71
N MET A 46 -8.26 -9.65 3.15
CA MET A 46 -7.79 -8.36 3.68
C MET A 46 -7.35 -7.45 2.54
N ARG A 47 -7.45 -6.13 2.71
CA ARG A 47 -6.96 -5.18 1.69
C ARG A 47 -5.44 -5.26 1.50
N SER A 48 -4.71 -5.60 2.56
CA SER A 48 -3.25 -5.78 2.51
C SER A 48 -2.86 -7.02 1.72
N GLN A 49 -3.71 -8.05 1.74
CA GLN A 49 -3.57 -9.22 0.86
C GLN A 49 -3.84 -8.79 -0.59
N ASP A 50 -4.90 -8.02 -0.86
CA ASP A 50 -5.16 -7.49 -2.20
C ASP A 50 -3.97 -6.71 -2.76
N LEU A 51 -3.32 -5.86 -1.96
CA LEU A 51 -2.12 -5.13 -2.38
C LEU A 51 -0.94 -6.07 -2.71
N ALA A 52 -0.73 -7.12 -1.93
CA ALA A 52 0.32 -8.10 -2.21
C ALA A 52 0.03 -8.88 -3.51
N ILE A 53 -1.24 -9.24 -3.74
CA ILE A 53 -1.68 -9.91 -4.98
C ILE A 53 -1.59 -8.95 -6.17
N LEU A 54 -1.98 -7.68 -6.04
CA LEU A 54 -1.83 -6.67 -7.09
C LEU A 54 -0.38 -6.60 -7.58
N ARG A 55 0.59 -6.51 -6.66
CA ARG A 55 2.02 -6.47 -7.01
C ARG A 55 2.51 -7.76 -7.64
N PHE A 56 2.02 -8.91 -7.18
CA PHE A 56 2.31 -10.19 -7.80
C PHE A 56 1.82 -10.26 -9.25
N LEU A 57 0.59 -9.80 -9.51
CA LEU A 57 0.04 -9.71 -10.87
C LEU A 57 0.83 -8.72 -11.74
N LEU A 58 1.20 -7.57 -11.18
CA LEU A 58 2.05 -6.61 -11.87
C LEU A 58 3.44 -7.19 -12.20
N ALA A 59 4.01 -8.04 -11.35
CA ALA A 59 5.28 -8.70 -11.65
C ALA A 59 5.19 -9.63 -12.89
N ILE A 60 4.05 -10.29 -13.09
CA ILE A 60 3.79 -11.07 -14.29
C ILE A 60 3.69 -10.14 -15.50
N LEU A 61 2.87 -9.10 -15.40
CA LEU A 61 2.66 -8.15 -16.51
C LEU A 61 3.93 -7.39 -16.90
N THR A 62 4.73 -6.91 -15.94
CA THR A 62 6.00 -6.23 -16.23
C THR A 62 6.99 -7.19 -16.85
N THR A 63 7.00 -8.47 -16.45
CA THR A 63 7.87 -9.49 -17.06
C THR A 63 7.50 -9.75 -18.52
N VAL A 64 6.20 -9.87 -18.81
CA VAL A 64 5.71 -10.14 -20.16
C VAL A 64 5.92 -8.92 -21.06
N TYR A 65 5.40 -7.75 -20.66
CA TYR A 65 5.37 -6.57 -21.53
C TYR A 65 6.69 -5.79 -21.59
N SER A 66 7.69 -6.16 -20.79
CA SER A 66 9.07 -5.70 -21.03
C SER A 66 9.81 -6.57 -22.06
N ARG A 67 9.21 -7.69 -22.50
CA ARG A 67 9.82 -8.63 -23.47
C ARG A 67 9.05 -8.72 -24.78
N PHE A 68 7.73 -8.58 -24.70
CA PHE A 68 6.81 -8.69 -25.81
C PHE A 68 5.93 -7.44 -25.90
N ASP A 69 5.56 -7.06 -27.11
CA ASP A 69 4.68 -5.94 -27.39
C ASP A 69 3.19 -6.32 -27.29
N ALA A 70 2.32 -5.39 -27.69
CA ALA A 70 0.87 -5.59 -27.68
C ALA A 70 0.35 -6.46 -28.86
N ASP A 71 1.21 -6.78 -29.82
CA ASP A 71 0.94 -7.68 -30.96
C ASP A 71 1.47 -9.11 -30.70
N ASP A 72 1.92 -9.38 -29.46
CA ASP A 72 2.49 -10.65 -29.00
C ASP A 72 3.85 -11.00 -29.64
N GLU A 73 4.59 -10.01 -30.16
CA GLU A 73 5.92 -10.19 -30.74
C GLU A 73 7.02 -9.70 -29.79
N PRO A 74 8.20 -10.35 -29.75
CA PRO A 74 9.33 -9.84 -28.99
C PRO A 74 9.85 -8.53 -29.61
N TYR A 75 10.30 -7.60 -28.78
CA TYR A 75 10.86 -6.35 -29.30
C TYR A 75 12.14 -6.58 -30.12
N ASP A 76 12.33 -5.78 -31.20
CA ASP A 76 13.45 -5.92 -32.14
C ASP A 76 14.84 -5.77 -31.48
N TRP A 77 14.92 -5.02 -30.37
CA TRP A 77 16.13 -4.79 -29.59
C TRP A 77 16.41 -5.89 -28.54
N LEU A 78 15.58 -6.95 -28.49
CA LEU A 78 15.75 -8.10 -27.60
C LEU A 78 16.15 -9.37 -28.35
N THR A 79 16.81 -10.26 -27.63
CA THR A 79 16.98 -11.65 -28.06
C THR A 79 16.30 -12.56 -27.04
N VAL A 80 15.04 -12.89 -27.30
CA VAL A 80 14.25 -13.77 -26.43
C VAL A 80 14.45 -15.23 -26.83
N ASP A 81 14.86 -16.05 -25.86
CA ASP A 81 14.95 -17.49 -26.04
C ASP A 81 13.54 -18.09 -26.15
N GLU A 82 13.22 -18.74 -27.27
CA GLU A 82 11.88 -19.29 -27.54
C GLU A 82 11.41 -20.27 -26.47
N ASP A 83 12.35 -21.02 -25.89
CA ASP A 83 12.08 -21.95 -24.82
C ASP A 83 11.79 -21.20 -23.52
N SER A 84 12.77 -20.55 -22.92
CA SER A 84 12.59 -19.95 -21.61
C SER A 84 11.72 -18.68 -21.63
N MET A 85 11.45 -18.10 -22.79
CA MET A 85 10.81 -16.77 -22.94
C MET A 85 11.56 -15.68 -22.17
N ARG A 86 12.87 -15.86 -21.97
CA ARG A 86 13.74 -14.91 -21.28
C ARG A 86 14.59 -14.19 -22.30
N ASP A 87 14.85 -12.92 -21.99
CA ASP A 87 15.89 -12.17 -22.68
C ASP A 87 17.28 -12.78 -22.38
N THR A 88 18.03 -13.04 -23.45
CA THR A 88 19.37 -13.61 -23.46
C THR A 88 20.39 -12.71 -24.18
N GLY A 89 19.95 -11.57 -24.70
CA GLY A 89 20.77 -10.65 -25.48
C GLY A 89 21.58 -9.67 -24.62
N GLU A 90 22.45 -8.92 -25.28
CA GLU A 90 23.02 -7.68 -24.75
C GLU A 90 22.31 -6.52 -25.44
N VAL A 91 21.63 -5.66 -24.67
CA VAL A 91 20.97 -4.47 -25.21
C VAL A 91 22.01 -3.42 -25.55
N ASP A 92 21.99 -2.92 -26.79
CA ASP A 92 22.86 -1.83 -27.21
C ASP A 92 22.42 -0.52 -26.53
N ARG A 93 23.39 0.27 -26.06
CA ARG A 93 23.11 1.55 -25.40
C ARG A 93 22.51 2.58 -26.35
N ASP A 94 22.75 2.43 -27.64
CA ASP A 94 22.22 3.33 -28.68
C ASP A 94 20.71 3.12 -28.94
N ASP A 95 20.10 2.04 -28.42
CA ASP A 95 18.68 1.71 -28.62
C ASP A 95 17.74 2.32 -27.57
N GLN A 96 18.27 3.01 -26.55
CA GLN A 96 17.48 3.47 -25.39
C GLN A 96 16.26 4.34 -25.76
N GLU A 97 16.39 5.24 -26.74
CA GLU A 97 15.24 6.07 -27.18
C GLU A 97 14.15 5.21 -27.84
N ASN A 98 14.55 4.19 -28.62
CA ASN A 98 13.62 3.24 -29.26
C ASN A 98 12.91 2.37 -28.21
N ILE A 99 13.63 1.93 -27.17
CA ILE A 99 13.06 1.15 -26.06
C ILE A 99 11.93 1.90 -25.37
N GLU A 100 12.15 3.18 -25.03
CA GLU A 100 11.11 3.97 -24.36
C GLU A 100 9.88 4.15 -25.25
N GLU A 101 10.07 4.43 -26.54
CA GLU A 101 8.97 4.60 -27.51
C GLU A 101 8.14 3.31 -27.63
N ASP A 102 8.79 2.17 -27.84
CA ASP A 102 8.13 0.86 -27.99
C ASP A 102 7.33 0.48 -26.74
N LEU A 103 7.89 0.66 -25.54
CA LEU A 103 7.21 0.33 -24.28
C LEU A 103 6.00 1.24 -24.03
N PHE A 104 6.08 2.53 -24.39
CA PHE A 104 4.92 3.42 -24.32
C PHE A 104 3.86 3.06 -25.35
N ASP A 105 4.24 2.66 -26.55
CA ASP A 105 3.31 2.21 -27.58
C ASP A 105 2.61 0.91 -27.17
N THR A 106 3.33 -0.05 -26.59
CA THR A 106 2.73 -1.25 -25.97
C THR A 106 1.71 -0.87 -24.90
N TRP A 107 2.07 -0.01 -23.95
CA TRP A 107 1.14 0.43 -22.90
C TRP A 107 -0.13 1.07 -23.51
N LYS A 108 0.05 1.93 -24.53
CA LYS A 108 -1.03 2.62 -25.22
C LYS A 108 -1.97 1.66 -25.93
N GLN A 109 -1.41 0.70 -26.67
CA GLN A 109 -2.18 -0.29 -27.42
C GLN A 109 -3.00 -1.17 -26.49
N LEU A 110 -2.39 -1.69 -25.41
CA LEU A 110 -3.08 -2.45 -24.37
C LEU A 110 -4.24 -1.64 -23.77
N SER A 111 -3.98 -0.39 -23.37
CA SER A 111 -4.98 0.50 -22.78
C SER A 111 -6.17 0.74 -23.72
N ASN A 112 -5.90 0.97 -25.01
CA ASN A 112 -6.93 1.16 -26.04
C ASN A 112 -7.74 -0.12 -26.31
N ASN A 113 -7.09 -1.29 -26.31
CA ASN A 113 -7.74 -2.58 -26.51
C ASN A 113 -8.61 -2.97 -25.30
N GLY A 114 -8.25 -2.51 -24.09
CA GLY A 114 -9.04 -2.72 -22.88
C GLY A 114 -8.94 -4.13 -22.30
N HIS A 115 -7.97 -4.93 -22.74
CA HIS A 115 -7.67 -6.26 -22.24
C HIS A 115 -6.17 -6.59 -22.42
N PHE A 116 -5.68 -7.62 -21.74
CA PHE A 116 -4.33 -8.15 -21.94
C PHE A 116 -4.30 -9.12 -23.13
N THR A 117 -3.13 -9.30 -23.72
CA THR A 117 -2.94 -10.12 -24.93
C THR A 117 -2.76 -11.61 -24.60
N GLN A 118 -2.70 -12.46 -25.63
CA GLN A 118 -2.54 -13.90 -25.46
C GLN A 118 -1.15 -14.24 -24.92
N MET A 119 -0.13 -13.40 -25.13
CA MET A 119 1.23 -13.64 -24.63
C MET A 119 1.30 -13.80 -23.11
N VAL A 120 0.45 -13.11 -22.34
CA VAL A 120 0.39 -13.31 -20.88
C VAL A 120 0.00 -14.75 -20.54
N ILE A 121 -0.92 -15.33 -21.31
CA ILE A 121 -1.40 -16.70 -21.11
C ILE A 121 -0.32 -17.70 -21.55
N THR A 122 0.29 -17.49 -22.71
CA THR A 122 1.41 -18.31 -23.20
C THR A 122 2.57 -18.34 -22.21
N TYR A 123 2.91 -17.19 -21.61
CA TYR A 123 3.92 -17.11 -20.56
C TYR A 123 3.53 -17.92 -19.31
N LEU A 124 2.28 -17.81 -18.85
CA LEU A 124 1.80 -18.56 -17.69
C LEU A 124 1.78 -20.07 -17.95
N GLU A 125 1.36 -20.50 -19.13
CA GLU A 125 1.39 -21.91 -19.55
C GLU A 125 2.83 -22.43 -19.56
N ARG A 126 3.79 -21.65 -20.07
CA ARG A 126 5.21 -22.01 -20.06
C ARG A 126 5.75 -22.23 -18.65
N TYR A 127 5.34 -21.38 -17.70
CA TYR A 127 5.79 -21.45 -16.32
C TYR A 127 4.88 -22.25 -15.39
N ALA A 128 3.86 -22.96 -15.91
CA ALA A 128 2.85 -23.63 -15.09
C ALA A 128 3.43 -24.57 -14.02
N ASP A 129 4.52 -25.28 -14.31
CA ASP A 129 5.19 -26.17 -13.35
C ASP A 129 5.76 -25.45 -12.13
N ARG A 130 5.99 -24.13 -12.22
CA ARG A 130 6.49 -23.27 -11.13
C ARG A 130 5.36 -22.67 -10.29
N PHE A 131 4.12 -22.84 -10.73
CA PHE A 131 2.90 -22.32 -10.10
C PHE A 131 2.06 -23.41 -9.43
N ASP A 132 2.53 -24.66 -9.39
CA ASP A 132 1.90 -25.75 -8.62
C ASP A 132 2.37 -25.73 -7.15
N LEU A 133 1.42 -25.71 -6.21
CA LEU A 133 1.71 -25.80 -4.77
C LEU A 133 2.38 -27.13 -4.35
N PHE A 134 2.33 -28.15 -5.20
CA PHE A 134 2.90 -29.48 -4.97
C PHE A 134 3.91 -29.90 -6.07
N GLY A 135 4.33 -28.95 -6.91
CA GLY A 135 5.29 -29.18 -8.00
C GLY A 135 6.67 -29.61 -7.49
N GLU A 136 7.58 -29.94 -8.41
CA GLU A 136 8.97 -30.28 -8.06
C GLU A 136 9.70 -29.11 -7.39
N GLN A 137 9.40 -27.89 -7.85
CA GLN A 137 9.73 -26.65 -7.16
C GLN A 137 8.42 -25.96 -6.78
N PRO A 138 7.87 -26.27 -5.59
CA PRO A 138 6.51 -25.86 -5.26
C PRO A 138 6.38 -24.34 -5.14
N PHE A 139 5.26 -23.80 -5.60
CA PHE A 139 5.04 -22.35 -5.67
C PHE A 139 5.28 -21.67 -4.32
N TYR A 140 6.14 -20.65 -4.32
CA TYR A 140 6.53 -19.83 -3.16
C TYR A 140 7.10 -20.63 -1.98
N GLN A 141 7.60 -21.83 -2.27
CA GLN A 141 8.21 -22.75 -1.32
C GLN A 141 9.56 -23.22 -1.87
N VAL A 142 10.28 -23.99 -1.06
CA VAL A 142 11.48 -24.71 -1.44
C VAL A 142 11.34 -26.18 -1.08
N THR A 143 12.15 -27.02 -1.73
CA THR A 143 12.24 -28.44 -1.37
C THR A 143 12.85 -28.62 0.02
N GLU A 144 12.67 -29.80 0.63
CA GLU A 144 13.35 -30.11 1.90
C GLU A 144 14.87 -30.04 1.76
N ASP A 145 15.41 -30.49 0.62
CA ASP A 145 16.84 -30.47 0.34
C ASP A 145 17.37 -29.04 0.25
N ASP A 146 16.69 -28.15 -0.48
CA ASP A 146 17.03 -26.73 -0.55
C ASP A 146 16.97 -26.07 0.83
N TYR A 147 15.89 -26.32 1.59
CA TYR A 147 15.74 -25.78 2.93
C TYR A 147 16.91 -26.22 3.83
N ASN A 148 17.20 -27.52 3.85
CA ASN A 148 18.27 -28.10 4.66
C ASN A 148 19.66 -27.64 4.21
N HIS A 149 19.85 -27.37 2.91
CA HIS A 149 21.09 -26.87 2.35
C HIS A 149 21.42 -25.46 2.88
N PHE A 150 20.41 -24.59 3.02
CA PHE A 150 20.61 -23.19 3.37
C PHE A 150 20.55 -22.89 4.87
N VAL A 151 20.04 -23.79 5.72
CA VAL A 151 19.97 -23.56 7.18
C VAL A 151 21.11 -24.27 7.91
N PRO A 152 21.52 -23.77 9.11
CA PRO A 152 22.52 -24.45 9.92
C PRO A 152 22.13 -25.91 10.21
N LYS A 153 23.09 -26.85 10.21
CA LYS A 153 22.84 -28.29 10.43
C LYS A 153 21.90 -28.61 11.59
N LYS A 154 22.06 -27.91 12.72
CA LYS A 154 21.22 -28.12 13.92
C LYS A 154 19.76 -27.68 13.75
N LYS A 155 19.48 -26.82 12.78
CA LYS A 155 18.17 -26.24 12.41
C LYS A 155 17.55 -26.87 11.16
N GLN A 156 18.20 -27.85 10.55
CA GLN A 156 17.61 -28.70 9.51
C GLN A 156 16.36 -29.41 10.05
N ILE A 157 15.47 -29.88 9.17
CA ILE A 157 14.18 -30.48 9.54
C ILE A 157 14.37 -31.65 10.52
N ALA A 158 15.34 -32.54 10.25
CA ALA A 158 15.75 -33.62 11.13
C ALA A 158 16.93 -33.26 12.07
N GLY A 159 17.28 -31.98 12.17
CA GLY A 159 18.38 -31.47 12.97
C GLY A 159 18.09 -31.49 14.47
N ALA A 160 19.15 -31.51 15.30
CA ALA A 160 19.04 -31.70 16.75
C ALA A 160 18.19 -30.65 17.50
N GLU A 161 18.11 -29.41 17.01
CA GLU A 161 17.24 -28.37 17.58
C GLU A 161 15.92 -28.20 16.80
N GLY A 162 15.81 -28.80 15.62
CA GLY A 162 14.74 -28.59 14.67
C GLY A 162 14.66 -27.16 14.08
N PRO A 163 13.91 -26.98 12.99
CA PRO A 163 13.67 -25.70 12.35
C PRO A 163 12.66 -24.84 13.12
N GLY A 164 12.66 -23.54 12.85
CA GLY A 164 11.54 -22.67 13.18
C GLY A 164 10.31 -23.03 12.35
N THR A 165 9.15 -22.98 12.99
CA THR A 165 7.86 -23.17 12.32
C THR A 165 7.00 -21.93 12.45
N VAL A 166 6.10 -21.77 11.50
CA VAL A 166 5.02 -20.78 11.55
C VAL A 166 3.69 -21.50 11.35
N ALA A 167 2.74 -21.24 12.23
CA ALA A 167 1.40 -21.81 12.13
C ALA A 167 0.53 -21.01 11.15
N ILE A 168 -0.46 -21.66 10.55
CA ILE A 168 -1.44 -21.02 9.65
C ILE A 168 -2.10 -19.81 10.31
N LYS A 169 -2.48 -19.92 11.58
CA LYS A 169 -3.07 -18.81 12.35
C LYS A 169 -2.14 -17.60 12.54
N GLN A 170 -0.84 -17.76 12.37
CA GLN A 170 0.14 -16.67 12.45
C GLN A 170 0.37 -16.01 11.08
N ILE A 171 0.18 -16.78 10.02
CA ILE A 171 0.20 -16.29 8.63
C ILE A 171 -1.11 -15.56 8.32
N ASN A 172 -2.26 -16.14 8.71
CA ASN A 172 -3.57 -15.53 8.56
C ASN A 172 -3.66 -14.27 9.44
N ARG A 173 -3.53 -13.11 8.81
CA ARG A 173 -3.49 -11.81 9.51
C ARG A 173 -4.86 -11.29 9.94
N GLN A 174 -5.96 -11.99 9.61
CA GLN A 174 -7.26 -11.76 10.26
C GLN A 174 -7.25 -12.26 11.72
N ILE A 175 -6.28 -13.11 12.07
CA ILE A 175 -6.03 -13.60 13.42
C ILE A 175 -4.73 -12.96 13.91
N SER A 176 -4.83 -11.83 14.62
CA SER A 176 -3.67 -11.21 15.25
C SER A 176 -3.28 -11.96 16.53
N GLU A 177 -2.62 -13.11 16.40
CA GLU A 177 -2.09 -13.86 17.54
C GLU A 177 -0.66 -14.35 17.34
N SER A 178 0.05 -14.51 18.46
CA SER A 178 1.34 -15.18 18.52
C SER A 178 1.21 -16.51 19.25
N GLY A 179 2.24 -17.35 19.22
CA GLY A 179 2.29 -18.56 20.05
C GLY A 179 2.11 -18.28 21.55
N ASN A 180 2.31 -17.04 22.01
CA ASN A 180 2.26 -16.63 23.42
C ASN A 180 1.12 -15.64 23.73
N THR A 181 0.39 -15.14 22.73
CA THR A 181 -0.62 -14.09 22.91
C THR A 181 -1.82 -14.39 22.02
N PRO A 182 -2.89 -15.02 22.55
CA PRO A 182 -4.07 -15.37 21.77
C PRO A 182 -4.87 -14.13 21.38
N SER A 183 -5.53 -14.17 20.22
CA SER A 183 -6.46 -13.12 19.82
C SER A 183 -7.76 -13.21 20.65
N LEU A 184 -8.16 -12.11 21.28
CA LEU A 184 -9.42 -12.01 22.04
C LEU A 184 -10.66 -12.06 21.12
N PHE A 185 -10.53 -11.60 19.88
CA PHE A 185 -11.60 -11.59 18.88
C PHE A 185 -11.08 -12.27 17.61
N SER A 186 -11.30 -13.57 17.50
CA SER A 186 -10.90 -14.34 16.32
C SER A 186 -12.13 -14.74 15.49
N PRO A 187 -12.06 -14.66 14.14
CA PRO A 187 -13.14 -15.12 13.27
C PRO A 187 -13.28 -16.65 13.24
N LYS A 188 -12.28 -17.39 13.75
CA LYS A 188 -12.30 -18.87 13.84
C LYS A 188 -12.18 -19.29 15.31
N SER A 189 -12.91 -20.35 15.71
CA SER A 189 -12.70 -20.96 17.03
C SER A 189 -11.35 -21.66 17.09
N ASP A 190 -10.80 -21.80 18.30
CA ASP A 190 -9.40 -22.25 18.52
C ASP A 190 -9.03 -23.54 17.78
N GLU A 191 -9.96 -24.50 17.69
CA GLU A 191 -9.77 -25.80 17.02
C GLU A 191 -9.56 -25.65 15.50
N PHE A 192 -10.13 -24.63 14.85
CA PHE A 192 -10.10 -24.44 13.40
C PHE A 192 -9.16 -23.31 12.94
N LYS A 193 -8.40 -22.69 13.86
CA LYS A 193 -7.51 -21.56 13.52
C LYS A 193 -6.39 -21.95 12.56
N ASN A 194 -6.03 -23.23 12.50
CA ASN A 194 -5.02 -23.73 11.58
C ASN A 194 -5.59 -24.41 10.33
N ASP A 195 -6.91 -24.45 10.19
CA ASP A 195 -7.57 -25.01 9.02
C ASP A 195 -7.56 -23.98 7.89
N ILE A 196 -7.13 -24.42 6.71
CA ILE A 196 -7.01 -23.58 5.52
C ILE A 196 -7.28 -24.38 4.26
N LYS A 197 -7.95 -23.75 3.29
CA LYS A 197 -8.10 -24.31 1.95
C LYS A 197 -6.89 -23.95 1.09
N LEU A 198 -6.62 -24.72 0.04
CA LEU A 198 -5.45 -24.50 -0.82
C LEU A 198 -5.47 -23.15 -1.54
N ASP A 199 -6.66 -22.72 -1.99
CA ASP A 199 -6.86 -21.40 -2.60
C ASP A 199 -6.50 -20.26 -1.62
N GLU A 200 -6.97 -20.39 -0.37
CA GLU A 200 -6.69 -19.44 0.71
C GLU A 200 -5.20 -19.45 1.07
N LEU A 201 -4.57 -20.64 1.13
CA LEU A 201 -3.16 -20.78 1.41
C LEU A 201 -2.28 -20.09 0.36
N ALA A 202 -2.61 -20.22 -0.93
CA ALA A 202 -1.89 -19.54 -2.01
C ALA A 202 -1.84 -18.02 -1.78
N ARG A 203 -3.00 -17.39 -1.49
CA ARG A 203 -3.09 -15.95 -1.20
C ARG A 203 -2.29 -15.58 0.05
N TRP A 204 -2.35 -16.42 1.08
CA TRP A 204 -1.62 -16.21 2.33
C TRP A 204 -0.10 -16.38 2.20
N LEU A 205 0.40 -17.28 1.35
CA LEU A 205 1.85 -17.45 1.11
C LEU A 205 2.45 -16.18 0.51
N ILE A 206 1.81 -15.62 -0.53
CA ILE A 206 2.25 -14.37 -1.17
C ILE A 206 2.19 -13.20 -0.17
N THR A 207 1.10 -13.11 0.59
CA THR A 207 0.91 -12.07 1.61
C THR A 207 1.94 -12.19 2.73
N TYR A 208 2.23 -13.40 3.18
CA TYR A 208 3.14 -13.62 4.29
C TYR A 208 4.55 -13.15 3.95
N GLN A 209 5.05 -13.46 2.74
CA GLN A 209 6.38 -13.00 2.29
C GLN A 209 6.52 -11.47 2.38
N ASN A 210 5.43 -10.74 2.14
CA ASN A 210 5.36 -9.29 2.17
C ASN A 210 5.14 -8.68 3.57
N PHE A 211 4.52 -9.42 4.49
CA PHE A 211 4.13 -8.95 5.82
C PHE A 211 4.67 -9.81 6.98
N THR A 212 5.82 -10.45 6.82
CA THR A 212 6.45 -11.17 7.94
C THR A 212 6.91 -10.23 9.04
N GLY A 213 6.87 -10.71 10.29
CA GLY A 213 7.48 -10.02 11.44
C GLY A 213 8.99 -10.25 11.51
N VAL A 214 9.58 -10.24 12.70
CA VAL A 214 11.03 -10.40 12.90
C VAL A 214 11.41 -11.52 13.91
N THR A 215 10.46 -12.38 14.25
CA THR A 215 10.55 -13.35 15.37
C THR A 215 11.08 -14.74 15.00
N ASP A 216 11.59 -14.93 13.78
CA ASP A 216 11.95 -16.25 13.28
C ASP A 216 13.06 -16.92 14.10
N LYS A 217 12.83 -18.20 14.43
CA LYS A 217 13.75 -19.03 15.21
C LYS A 217 14.90 -19.60 14.39
N THR A 218 14.75 -19.65 13.07
CA THR A 218 15.76 -20.11 12.11
C THR A 218 16.06 -19.00 11.12
N LYS A 219 17.32 -18.93 10.71
CA LYS A 219 17.83 -18.08 9.64
C LYS A 219 18.65 -18.95 8.70
N ILE A 220 18.80 -18.51 7.45
CA ILE A 220 19.79 -19.11 6.58
C ILE A 220 21.21 -18.91 7.14
N GLU A 221 22.12 -19.80 6.76
CA GLU A 221 23.53 -19.71 7.09
C GLU A 221 24.18 -18.62 6.23
N MET A 222 24.87 -17.70 6.92
CA MET A 222 25.65 -16.62 6.31
C MET A 222 26.98 -16.47 7.07
N PRO A 223 28.06 -16.05 6.39
CA PRO A 223 29.32 -15.75 7.05
C PRO A 223 29.17 -14.67 8.13
N ASP A 224 28.41 -13.62 7.79
CA ASP A 224 28.15 -12.49 8.66
C ASP A 224 26.77 -12.57 9.31
N LYS A 225 26.65 -11.99 10.51
CA LYS A 225 25.37 -11.90 11.21
C LYS A 225 24.48 -10.87 10.53
N PHE A 226 23.24 -11.24 10.25
CA PHE A 226 22.20 -10.33 9.80
C PHE A 226 20.96 -10.39 10.70
N SER A 227 20.21 -9.29 10.75
CA SER A 227 18.92 -9.20 11.45
C SER A 227 17.81 -9.82 10.60
N THR A 228 16.85 -10.50 11.23
CA THR A 228 15.65 -10.96 10.50
C THR A 228 14.89 -9.73 10.04
N ALA A 229 14.76 -9.55 8.73
CA ALA A 229 13.98 -8.46 8.19
C ALA A 229 12.49 -8.82 8.19
N SER A 230 11.65 -7.82 8.46
CA SER A 230 10.23 -7.89 8.09
C SER A 230 10.08 -7.90 6.57
N GLY A 231 8.92 -8.38 6.11
CA GLY A 231 8.56 -8.37 4.69
C GLY A 231 8.56 -6.97 4.11
N TRP A 232 8.77 -6.87 2.79
CA TRP A 232 9.04 -5.60 2.13
C TRP A 232 7.87 -4.61 2.26
N LEU A 233 6.64 -5.02 1.90
CA LEU A 233 5.44 -4.17 2.02
C LEU A 233 5.19 -3.69 3.46
N TYR A 234 5.60 -4.46 4.47
CA TYR A 234 5.39 -4.07 5.86
C TYR A 234 6.22 -2.84 6.30
N LYS A 235 7.21 -2.48 5.49
CA LYS A 235 8.10 -1.33 5.72
C LYS A 235 7.77 -0.14 4.83
N LEU A 236 6.65 -0.15 4.11
CA LEU A 236 6.29 0.92 3.18
C LEU A 236 5.19 1.83 3.76
N GLY A 237 5.01 2.98 3.11
CA GLY A 237 3.78 3.76 3.20
C GLY A 237 3.03 3.67 1.87
N PRO A 238 2.21 2.63 1.63
CA PRO A 238 1.78 2.32 0.27
C PRO A 238 0.87 3.38 -0.34
N VAL A 239 1.09 3.65 -1.62
CA VAL A 239 0.19 4.42 -2.49
C VAL A 239 0.16 3.75 -3.87
N PHE A 240 -1.03 3.62 -4.45
CA PHE A 240 -1.23 3.04 -5.77
C PHE A 240 -2.48 3.65 -6.43
N ALA A 241 -2.63 3.46 -7.74
CA ALA A 241 -3.82 3.91 -8.47
C ALA A 241 -4.92 2.83 -8.41
N ASP A 242 -6.17 3.23 -8.26
CA ASP A 242 -7.32 2.33 -8.39
C ASP A 242 -8.21 2.77 -9.56
N GLY A 243 -8.70 1.80 -10.34
CA GLY A 243 -9.51 2.02 -11.54
C GLY A 243 -10.95 1.52 -11.36
N ASP A 244 -11.79 1.72 -12.38
CA ASP A 244 -13.18 1.23 -12.38
C ASP A 244 -13.27 -0.30 -12.62
N THR A 245 -12.19 -0.87 -13.15
CA THR A 245 -12.03 -2.31 -13.40
C THR A 245 -10.64 -2.76 -12.95
N LEU A 246 -10.49 -4.05 -12.68
CA LEU A 246 -9.19 -4.64 -12.33
C LEU A 246 -8.17 -4.45 -13.46
N PHE A 247 -8.59 -4.51 -14.72
CA PHE A 247 -7.75 -4.15 -15.87
C PHE A 247 -7.21 -2.72 -15.75
N GLN A 248 -8.07 -1.74 -15.47
CA GLN A 248 -7.63 -0.36 -15.30
C GLN A 248 -6.71 -0.19 -14.09
N THR A 249 -7.02 -0.83 -12.96
CA THR A 249 -6.14 -0.83 -11.78
C THR A 249 -4.77 -1.40 -12.14
N LEU A 250 -4.69 -2.51 -12.88
CA LEU A 250 -3.42 -3.07 -13.33
C LEU A 250 -2.69 -2.14 -14.31
N MET A 251 -3.36 -1.61 -15.33
CA MET A 251 -2.74 -0.71 -16.33
C MET A 251 -2.18 0.58 -15.72
N LEU A 252 -2.93 1.22 -14.81
CA LEU A 252 -2.48 2.45 -14.15
C LEU A 252 -1.26 2.22 -13.25
N ASN A 253 -1.04 0.99 -12.77
CA ASN A 253 0.11 0.61 -11.95
C ASN A 253 1.18 -0.18 -12.73
N LEU A 254 0.99 -0.40 -14.03
CA LEU A 254 1.96 -1.08 -14.90
C LEU A 254 3.02 -0.09 -15.36
N VAL A 255 4.05 0.11 -14.54
CA VAL A 255 5.21 0.93 -14.87
C VAL A 255 6.14 0.13 -15.78
N LEU A 256 6.12 0.42 -17.08
CA LEU A 256 7.03 -0.19 -18.07
C LEU A 256 8.27 0.66 -18.34
N VAL A 257 8.14 1.99 -18.24
CA VAL A 257 9.21 2.94 -18.52
C VAL A 257 9.55 3.71 -17.25
N GLU A 258 10.79 3.59 -16.80
CA GLU A 258 11.36 4.43 -15.74
C GLU A 258 12.29 5.47 -16.37
N LYS A 259 11.99 6.74 -16.12
CA LYS A 259 12.78 7.86 -16.65
C LYS A 259 14.24 7.75 -16.19
N ASP A 260 15.17 7.95 -17.12
CA ASP A 260 16.62 7.97 -16.88
C ASP A 260 17.20 6.61 -16.41
N GLN A 261 16.49 5.50 -16.60
CA GLN A 261 17.00 4.14 -16.34
C GLN A 261 17.12 3.31 -17.61
N SER A 262 18.26 2.63 -17.75
CA SER A 262 18.46 1.62 -18.79
C SER A 262 17.51 0.44 -18.58
N TYR A 263 17.08 -0.18 -19.67
CA TYR A 263 16.36 -1.45 -19.60
C TYR A 263 17.16 -2.48 -18.76
N ASN A 264 16.49 -3.08 -17.78
CA ASN A 264 17.03 -4.15 -16.95
C ASN A 264 16.11 -5.37 -17.10
N PRO A 265 16.63 -6.53 -17.55
CA PRO A 265 15.80 -7.72 -17.75
C PRO A 265 15.04 -8.11 -16.47
N PRO A 266 13.72 -8.35 -16.56
CA PRO A 266 12.91 -8.71 -15.41
C PRO A 266 13.32 -10.08 -14.86
N LYS A 267 13.38 -10.19 -13.53
CA LYS A 267 13.85 -11.38 -12.80
C LYS A 267 12.86 -11.84 -11.73
N PRO A 268 11.59 -12.16 -12.05
CA PRO A 268 10.66 -12.65 -11.05
C PRO A 268 11.15 -13.98 -10.45
N VAL A 269 10.81 -14.21 -9.18
CA VAL A 269 11.37 -15.32 -8.39
C VAL A 269 11.11 -16.71 -8.99
N TRP A 270 10.00 -16.91 -9.70
CA TRP A 270 9.64 -18.19 -10.33
C TRP A 270 10.43 -18.49 -11.62
N GLU A 271 11.19 -17.54 -12.16
CA GLU A 271 12.12 -17.83 -13.26
C GLU A 271 13.50 -18.29 -12.76
N GLN A 272 13.79 -18.09 -11.48
CA GLN A 272 15.10 -18.37 -10.90
C GLN A 272 15.14 -19.76 -10.25
N ALA A 273 16.29 -20.43 -10.32
CA ALA A 273 16.55 -21.60 -9.50
C ALA A 273 16.72 -21.18 -8.03
N VAL A 274 16.14 -21.94 -7.08
CA VAL A 274 16.19 -21.60 -5.65
C VAL A 274 17.62 -21.33 -5.16
N PRO A 275 18.64 -22.16 -5.49
CA PRO A 275 19.97 -21.90 -4.96
C PRO A 275 20.56 -20.59 -5.44
N GLN A 276 20.36 -20.26 -6.71
CA GLN A 276 20.83 -19.00 -7.29
C GLN A 276 20.14 -17.81 -6.62
N TYR A 277 18.81 -17.87 -6.47
CA TYR A 277 18.04 -16.82 -5.81
C TYR A 277 18.54 -16.57 -4.37
N VAL A 278 18.76 -17.63 -3.58
CA VAL A 278 19.23 -17.49 -2.19
C VAL A 278 20.63 -16.88 -2.13
N GLU A 279 21.55 -17.28 -3.02
CA GLU A 279 22.89 -16.68 -3.09
C GLU A 279 22.85 -15.20 -3.51
N ASP A 280 21.95 -14.81 -4.41
CA ASP A 280 21.77 -13.40 -4.77
C ASP A 280 21.17 -12.59 -3.62
N ARG A 281 20.21 -13.17 -2.89
CA ARG A 281 19.66 -12.54 -1.67
C ARG A 281 20.73 -12.33 -0.59
N LYS A 282 21.70 -13.24 -0.43
CA LYS A 282 22.83 -13.09 0.52
C LYS A 282 23.69 -11.86 0.23
N LYS A 283 23.74 -11.38 -1.01
CA LYS A 283 24.48 -10.16 -1.40
C LYS A 283 23.79 -8.87 -0.92
N GLN A 284 22.49 -8.94 -0.56
CA GLN A 284 21.69 -7.80 -0.12
C GLN A 284 21.64 -6.62 -1.10
N ASN A 285 21.88 -6.89 -2.39
CA ASN A 285 21.71 -5.89 -3.43
C ASN A 285 20.22 -5.53 -3.56
N ARG A 286 19.96 -4.26 -3.83
CA ARG A 286 18.62 -3.79 -4.21
C ARG A 286 18.27 -4.37 -5.59
N PRO A 287 17.03 -4.82 -5.81
CA PRO A 287 16.53 -5.14 -7.15
C PRO A 287 16.69 -3.93 -8.08
N ASP A 288 16.94 -4.22 -9.34
CA ASP A 288 17.08 -3.25 -10.45
C ASP A 288 15.91 -3.29 -11.43
N ASN A 289 14.87 -4.08 -11.12
CA ASN A 289 13.65 -4.23 -11.91
C ASN A 289 12.46 -4.53 -10.98
N LEU A 290 11.26 -4.17 -11.43
CA LEU A 290 10.03 -4.27 -10.63
C LEU A 290 9.57 -5.72 -10.40
N ALA A 291 9.77 -6.62 -11.37
CA ALA A 291 9.38 -8.02 -11.23
C ALA A 291 10.10 -8.71 -10.07
N GLU A 292 11.40 -8.47 -9.92
CA GLU A 292 12.20 -8.95 -8.78
C GLU A 292 11.78 -8.29 -7.46
N LEU A 293 11.56 -6.96 -7.46
CA LEU A 293 11.11 -6.23 -6.27
C LEU A 293 9.77 -6.76 -5.74
N TYR A 294 8.80 -6.96 -6.64
CA TYR A 294 7.43 -7.37 -6.29
C TYR A 294 7.33 -8.82 -5.85
N THR A 295 8.33 -9.65 -6.19
CA THR A 295 8.38 -11.08 -5.87
C THR A 295 9.44 -11.44 -4.84
N THR A 296 10.05 -10.44 -4.19
CA THR A 296 11.08 -10.64 -3.16
C THR A 296 10.53 -11.42 -1.96
N TRP A 297 11.14 -12.57 -1.68
CA TRP A 297 10.89 -13.36 -0.48
C TRP A 297 11.65 -12.82 0.73
N SER A 298 10.95 -12.75 1.86
CA SER A 298 11.55 -12.48 3.16
C SER A 298 11.86 -13.76 3.94
N ARG A 299 11.27 -14.90 3.55
CA ARG A 299 11.48 -16.21 4.17
C ARG A 299 11.73 -17.29 3.14
N LEU A 300 12.58 -18.24 3.53
CA LEU A 300 12.67 -19.54 2.90
C LEU A 300 11.62 -20.44 3.56
N LEU A 301 10.59 -20.84 2.81
CA LEU A 301 9.46 -21.62 3.32
C LEU A 301 9.48 -23.04 2.74
N HIS A 302 9.29 -24.04 3.59
CA HIS A 302 9.07 -25.42 3.17
C HIS A 302 7.83 -25.96 3.89
N ILE A 303 6.96 -26.68 3.18
CA ILE A 303 5.71 -27.19 3.73
C ILE A 303 5.69 -28.71 3.64
N ASN A 304 5.58 -29.37 4.80
CA ASN A 304 5.26 -30.79 4.88
C ASN A 304 3.77 -30.98 5.11
N TRP A 305 3.19 -31.93 4.38
CA TRP A 305 1.78 -32.27 4.46
C TRP A 305 1.63 -33.64 5.14
N ASP A 306 0.81 -33.70 6.19
CA ASP A 306 0.48 -34.99 6.82
C ASP A 306 -0.53 -35.81 5.97
N ASP A 307 -0.80 -37.04 6.42
CA ASP A 307 -1.74 -37.97 5.75
C ASP A 307 -3.17 -37.41 5.69
N GLN A 308 -3.53 -36.51 6.60
CA GLN A 308 -4.82 -35.83 6.66
C GLN A 308 -4.85 -34.56 5.79
N GLY A 309 -3.70 -34.14 5.24
CA GLY A 309 -3.57 -32.93 4.44
C GLY A 309 -3.38 -31.65 5.24
N ASN A 310 -2.96 -31.72 6.51
CA ASN A 310 -2.61 -30.53 7.28
C ASN A 310 -1.16 -30.10 6.99
N PRO A 311 -0.91 -28.79 6.81
CA PRO A 311 0.43 -28.29 6.54
C PRO A 311 1.22 -28.04 7.84
N THR A 312 2.49 -28.45 7.85
CA THR A 312 3.53 -27.97 8.76
C THR A 312 4.48 -27.07 7.99
N ILE A 313 4.49 -25.78 8.31
CA ILE A 313 5.28 -24.78 7.58
C ILE A 313 6.56 -24.47 8.35
N PHE A 314 7.69 -24.80 7.74
CA PHE A 314 9.02 -24.44 8.20
C PHE A 314 9.45 -23.11 7.60
N SER A 315 10.03 -22.24 8.43
CA SER A 315 10.41 -20.88 8.04
C SER A 315 11.83 -20.57 8.48
N ALA A 316 12.63 -20.07 7.55
CA ALA A 316 13.94 -19.48 7.81
C ALA A 316 14.00 -18.04 7.29
N GLY A 317 14.50 -17.12 8.12
CA GLY A 317 14.73 -15.73 7.74
C GLY A 317 15.75 -15.60 6.60
N LEU A 318 15.38 -14.86 5.55
CA LEU A 318 16.30 -14.36 4.52
C LEU A 318 16.74 -12.92 4.85
N PRO A 319 17.95 -12.50 4.44
CA PRO A 319 18.37 -11.11 4.56
C PRO A 319 17.56 -10.22 3.60
N MET A 320 17.45 -8.93 3.92
CA MET A 320 16.80 -7.92 3.08
C MET A 320 17.82 -6.86 2.66
N PHE A 321 17.61 -6.26 1.49
CA PHE A 321 18.37 -5.08 1.05
C PHE A 321 17.94 -3.83 1.84
N GLU A 322 18.77 -2.79 1.78
CA GLU A 322 18.52 -1.51 2.46
C GLU A 322 17.34 -0.75 1.84
N SER A 323 16.52 -0.13 2.70
CA SER A 323 15.35 0.66 2.29
C SER A 323 15.66 2.13 2.01
N ASP A 324 16.83 2.60 2.43
CA ASP A 324 17.25 3.98 2.24
C ASP A 324 17.41 4.26 0.73
N ASP A 325 16.80 5.35 0.26
CA ASP A 325 16.78 5.80 -1.15
C ASP A 325 16.39 4.71 -2.17
N ALA A 326 15.55 3.75 -1.76
CA ALA A 326 15.12 2.64 -2.62
C ALA A 326 14.03 3.08 -3.63
N PHE A 327 14.35 4.07 -4.47
CA PHE A 327 13.40 4.69 -5.41
C PHE A 327 12.88 3.75 -6.50
N ILE A 328 13.46 2.55 -6.67
CA ILE A 328 12.88 1.45 -7.45
C ILE A 328 11.50 1.02 -6.91
N GLU A 329 11.12 1.41 -5.70
CA GLU A 329 9.77 1.19 -5.15
C GLU A 329 8.81 2.31 -5.58
N PRO A 330 7.93 2.08 -6.58
CA PRO A 330 7.04 3.13 -7.04
C PRO A 330 5.87 3.38 -6.09
N MET A 331 5.45 2.37 -5.32
CA MET A 331 4.23 2.41 -4.52
C MET A 331 4.50 2.80 -3.07
N THR A 332 5.35 3.79 -2.80
CA THR A 332 5.56 4.29 -1.43
C THR A 332 5.66 5.81 -1.35
N VAL A 333 5.11 6.36 -0.27
CA VAL A 333 5.46 7.72 0.17
C VAL A 333 6.80 7.73 0.90
N TRP A 334 7.54 8.81 0.69
CA TRP A 334 8.88 9.00 1.23
C TRP A 334 8.93 10.10 2.28
N ARG A 335 9.80 9.94 3.28
CA ARG A 335 10.16 10.97 4.24
C ARG A 335 11.66 11.14 4.25
N PHE A 336 12.11 12.39 4.26
CA PHE A 336 13.52 12.71 4.38
C PHE A 336 13.98 12.64 5.84
N ASP A 337 14.99 11.83 6.13
CA ASP A 337 15.61 11.74 7.45
C ASP A 337 16.83 12.67 7.54
N LYS A 338 16.62 13.86 8.11
CA LYS A 338 17.66 14.89 8.28
C LYS A 338 18.88 14.43 9.09
N LYS A 339 18.79 13.32 9.83
CA LYS A 339 19.94 12.81 10.62
C LYS A 339 20.86 11.95 9.78
N THR A 340 20.31 11.18 8.86
CA THR A 340 21.06 10.25 8.02
C THR A 340 21.25 10.77 6.60
N ASP A 341 20.59 11.86 6.23
CA ASP A 341 20.64 12.45 4.88
C ASP A 341 20.12 11.50 3.79
N HIS A 342 19.12 10.68 4.15
CA HIS A 342 18.53 9.67 3.27
C HIS A 342 17.00 9.77 3.28
N TYR A 343 16.39 9.43 2.15
CA TYR A 343 14.95 9.18 2.07
C TYR A 343 14.63 7.79 2.59
N ARG A 344 13.54 7.71 3.35
CA ARG A 344 13.02 6.46 3.90
C ARG A 344 11.53 6.35 3.65
N PRO A 345 10.97 5.14 3.55
CA PRO A 345 9.52 5.00 3.50
C PRO A 345 8.84 5.65 4.70
N ALA A 346 7.76 6.39 4.44
CA ALA A 346 6.94 7.04 5.46
C ALA A 346 5.90 6.03 6.03
N VAL A 347 6.40 5.04 6.77
CA VAL A 347 5.58 3.96 7.36
C VAL A 347 4.51 4.52 8.30
N LYS A 348 3.26 4.10 8.10
CA LYS A 348 2.14 4.43 8.99
C LYS A 348 2.28 3.70 10.33
N GLY A 349 1.83 4.34 11.41
CA GLY A 349 1.89 3.77 12.76
C GLY A 349 0.58 3.95 13.52
N LEU A 350 0.51 3.45 14.76
CA LEU A 350 -0.67 3.57 15.63
C LEU A 350 -1.18 5.02 15.80
N ARG A 351 -0.29 6.01 15.71
CA ARG A 351 -0.63 7.44 15.83
C ARG A 351 -1.35 8.01 14.59
N SER A 352 -1.26 7.35 13.44
CA SER A 352 -1.85 7.80 12.18
C SER A 352 -3.18 7.13 11.84
N LEU A 353 -3.67 6.17 12.64
CA LEU A 353 -4.90 5.41 12.35
C LEU A 353 -6.14 6.27 12.07
N GLY A 354 -6.24 7.45 12.70
CA GLY A 354 -7.37 8.36 12.53
C GLY A 354 -7.09 9.55 11.58
N THR A 355 -6.00 9.51 10.82
CA THR A 355 -5.64 10.59 9.90
C THR A 355 -5.92 10.17 8.48
N ALA A 356 -6.93 10.80 7.88
CA ALA A 356 -7.28 10.58 6.48
C ALA A 356 -6.15 11.00 5.52
N MET A 357 -6.07 10.32 4.39
CA MET A 357 -5.07 10.44 3.34
C MET A 357 -4.96 11.88 2.82
N TRP A 358 -6.09 12.51 2.54
CA TRP A 358 -6.15 13.90 2.07
C TRP A 358 -5.48 14.89 3.02
N ARG A 359 -5.40 14.60 4.33
CA ARG A 359 -4.74 15.49 5.30
C ARG A 359 -3.22 15.53 5.15
N ASN A 360 -2.65 14.56 4.43
CA ASN A 360 -1.23 14.47 4.11
C ASN A 360 -1.01 14.59 2.60
N PHE A 361 -1.86 15.34 1.89
CA PHE A 361 -1.83 15.48 0.42
C PHE A 361 -0.42 15.76 -0.12
N GLY A 362 0.31 16.71 0.47
CA GLY A 362 1.70 17.03 0.10
C GLY A 362 2.75 15.93 0.31
N GLN A 363 2.41 14.75 0.85
CA GLN A 363 3.28 13.57 0.85
C GLN A 363 3.13 12.72 -0.41
N TYR A 364 1.99 12.82 -1.10
CA TYR A 364 1.70 12.07 -2.31
C TYR A 364 2.01 12.87 -3.58
N VAL A 365 1.96 14.20 -3.49
CA VAL A 365 2.09 15.10 -4.64
C VAL A 365 3.10 16.19 -4.31
N GLN A 366 3.94 16.52 -5.29
CA GLN A 366 4.90 17.61 -5.12
C GLN A 366 4.22 18.99 -5.16
N VAL A 367 3.90 19.54 -3.99
CA VAL A 367 3.33 20.89 -3.84
C VAL A 367 4.39 22.00 -3.95
N GLU A 368 5.63 21.69 -3.57
CA GLU A 368 6.76 22.64 -3.60
C GLU A 368 8.04 21.97 -4.10
N GLU A 369 8.89 22.74 -4.80
CA GLU A 369 10.28 22.39 -5.07
C GLU A 369 11.12 22.57 -3.79
N ALA A 370 10.90 21.71 -2.81
CA ALA A 370 11.73 21.60 -1.62
C ALA A 370 12.62 20.37 -1.74
N ASN A 371 13.92 20.53 -1.46
CA ASN A 371 14.90 19.45 -1.57
C ASN A 371 14.67 18.27 -0.60
N ASP A 372 13.76 18.40 0.38
CA ASP A 372 13.42 17.37 1.36
C ASP A 372 12.07 16.68 1.11
N LYS A 373 11.45 16.89 -0.06
CA LYS A 373 10.25 16.19 -0.52
C LYS A 373 10.56 15.34 -1.75
N HIS A 374 10.12 14.09 -1.70
CA HIS A 374 10.24 13.16 -2.83
C HIS A 374 8.88 12.56 -3.15
N GLU A 375 8.40 12.85 -4.36
CA GLU A 375 7.13 12.35 -4.86
C GLU A 375 7.20 10.83 -5.13
N PRO A 376 6.19 10.05 -4.76
CA PRO A 376 6.13 8.62 -5.09
C PRO A 376 6.26 8.37 -6.59
N GLU A 377 7.02 7.35 -7.00
CA GLU A 377 7.24 7.13 -8.44
C GLU A 377 5.97 6.72 -9.17
N ILE A 378 5.03 6.06 -8.49
CA ILE A 378 3.72 5.77 -9.10
C ILE A 378 2.97 7.06 -9.46
N VAL A 379 3.13 8.13 -8.68
CA VAL A 379 2.49 9.42 -8.97
C VAL A 379 3.20 10.13 -10.12
N LYS A 380 4.53 10.02 -10.21
CA LYS A 380 5.30 10.49 -11.38
C LYS A 380 4.90 9.72 -12.64
N TRP A 381 4.72 8.41 -12.55
CA TRP A 381 4.23 7.57 -13.65
C TRP A 381 2.85 8.03 -14.16
N LEU A 382 1.89 8.24 -13.26
CA LEU A 382 0.56 8.77 -13.64
C LEU A 382 0.65 10.15 -14.32
N ARG A 383 1.60 11.01 -13.89
CA ARG A 383 1.88 12.28 -14.57
C ARG A 383 2.40 12.06 -15.99
N VAL A 384 3.37 11.14 -16.17
CA VAL A 384 3.91 10.80 -17.49
C VAL A 384 2.80 10.29 -18.43
N LEU A 385 1.91 9.42 -17.93
CA LEU A 385 0.75 8.96 -18.70
C LEU A 385 -0.15 10.12 -19.13
N LYS A 386 -0.41 11.08 -18.25
CA LYS A 386 -1.19 12.30 -18.56
C LYS A 386 -0.49 13.16 -19.62
N ASP A 387 0.79 13.44 -19.43
CA ASP A 387 1.56 14.36 -20.27
C ASP A 387 1.78 13.81 -21.68
N LYS A 388 1.93 12.47 -21.81
CA LYS A 388 1.98 11.77 -23.10
C LYS A 388 0.59 11.55 -23.73
N GLY A 389 -0.49 11.95 -23.06
CA GLY A 389 -1.86 11.77 -23.55
C GLY A 389 -2.32 10.31 -23.59
N LEU A 390 -1.69 9.44 -22.80
CA LEU A 390 -2.01 8.02 -22.66
C LEU A 390 -3.24 7.80 -21.75
N ILE A 391 -3.50 8.76 -20.85
CA ILE A 391 -4.78 8.90 -20.17
C ILE A 391 -5.41 10.24 -20.51
N PRO A 392 -6.75 10.36 -20.59
CA PRO A 392 -7.42 11.65 -20.74
C PRO A 392 -7.01 12.65 -19.65
N GLN A 393 -6.86 13.94 -20.01
CA GLN A 393 -6.50 15.00 -19.06
C GLN A 393 -7.49 15.10 -17.88
N SER A 394 -8.78 14.89 -18.16
CA SER A 394 -9.86 14.91 -17.16
C SER A 394 -10.12 13.54 -16.52
N THR A 395 -9.16 12.62 -16.54
CA THR A 395 -9.32 11.33 -15.88
C THR A 395 -9.45 11.54 -14.38
N LEU A 396 -10.55 11.07 -13.78
CA LEU A 396 -10.72 11.06 -12.34
C LEU A 396 -9.86 9.93 -11.76
N LEU A 397 -8.68 10.26 -11.26
CA LEU A 397 -7.77 9.31 -10.65
C LEU A 397 -8.20 9.02 -9.21
N THR A 398 -8.17 7.75 -8.83
CA THR A 398 -8.27 7.32 -7.44
C THR A 398 -6.89 6.92 -6.95
N LEU A 399 -6.34 7.66 -5.99
CA LEU A 399 -5.13 7.26 -5.27
C LEU A 399 -5.55 6.56 -3.99
N ALA A 400 -5.15 5.31 -3.83
CA ALA A 400 -5.49 4.47 -2.69
C ALA A 400 -4.25 4.16 -1.85
N SER A 401 -4.46 3.92 -0.56
CA SER A 401 -3.42 3.54 0.40
C SER A 401 -3.93 2.43 1.31
N VAL A 402 -3.18 1.33 1.36
CA VAL A 402 -3.42 0.21 2.29
C VAL A 402 -2.21 0.05 3.17
N ALA A 403 -2.39 0.04 4.48
CA ALA A 403 -1.30 -0.21 5.43
C ALA A 403 -1.71 -1.21 6.51
N LEU A 404 -0.90 -2.26 6.65
CA LEU A 404 -0.92 -3.11 7.83
C LEU A 404 0.00 -2.51 8.89
N ILE A 405 -0.55 -2.16 10.05
CA ILE A 405 0.13 -1.41 11.10
C ILE A 405 0.68 -2.37 12.15
N SER A 406 1.96 -2.20 12.51
CA SER A 406 2.58 -2.97 13.58
C SER A 406 2.25 -2.43 14.98
N ASP A 407 2.38 -3.31 15.98
CA ASP A 407 2.33 -2.99 17.41
C ASP A 407 3.38 -1.95 17.87
N GLY A 408 4.33 -1.59 17.00
CA GLY A 408 5.43 -0.69 17.30
C GLY A 408 6.53 -1.33 18.17
N ASN A 409 6.42 -2.62 18.50
CA ASN A 409 7.47 -3.35 19.20
C ASN A 409 8.52 -3.85 18.21
N ALA A 410 9.72 -3.30 18.30
CA ALA A 410 10.84 -3.63 17.40
C ALA A 410 11.23 -5.11 17.40
N THR A 411 10.88 -5.89 18.43
CA THR A 411 11.23 -7.31 18.55
C THR A 411 10.16 -8.28 18.06
N SER A 412 8.93 -7.82 17.81
CA SER A 412 7.84 -8.64 17.25
C SER A 412 7.37 -8.12 15.90
N GLN A 413 6.99 -6.83 15.86
CA GLN A 413 6.25 -6.20 14.77
C GLN A 413 4.97 -6.97 14.46
N SER A 414 4.18 -7.32 15.47
CA SER A 414 2.91 -8.00 15.24
C SER A 414 1.90 -7.03 14.62
N PRO A 415 1.15 -7.41 13.57
CA PRO A 415 0.07 -6.57 13.05
C PRO A 415 -1.00 -6.30 14.11
N VAL A 416 -1.52 -5.07 14.17
CA VAL A 416 -2.56 -4.67 15.15
C VAL A 416 -3.74 -3.96 14.50
N ALA A 417 -3.60 -3.45 13.29
CA ALA A 417 -4.67 -2.81 12.54
C ALA A 417 -4.37 -2.83 11.04
N GLU A 418 -5.42 -2.92 10.23
CA GLU A 418 -5.38 -2.60 8.80
C GLU A 418 -6.07 -1.25 8.59
N VAL A 419 -5.47 -0.39 7.76
CA VAL A 419 -6.07 0.88 7.36
C VAL A 419 -6.11 0.94 5.85
N TYR A 420 -7.29 1.23 5.31
CA TYR A 420 -7.52 1.60 3.93
C TYR A 420 -8.01 3.04 3.88
N ASP A 421 -7.55 3.77 2.88
CA ASP A 421 -8.03 5.11 2.58
C ASP A 421 -7.81 5.43 1.10
N ASP A 422 -8.59 6.38 0.58
CA ASP A 422 -8.51 6.83 -0.80
C ASP A 422 -8.74 8.34 -0.94
N MET A 423 -8.32 8.87 -2.08
CA MET A 423 -8.72 10.20 -2.53
C MET A 423 -8.91 10.20 -4.04
N HIS A 424 -9.92 10.95 -4.49
CA HIS A 424 -10.32 11.03 -5.88
C HIS A 424 -10.09 12.44 -6.41
N ILE A 425 -9.34 12.57 -7.50
CA ILE A 425 -8.92 13.87 -8.05
C ILE A 425 -8.68 13.77 -9.56
N ASN A 426 -9.10 14.78 -10.31
CA ASN A 426 -8.84 14.79 -11.76
C ASN A 426 -7.34 14.95 -12.04
N ALA A 427 -6.82 14.26 -13.06
CA ALA A 427 -5.40 14.25 -13.40
C ALA A 427 -4.87 15.66 -13.75
N ASP A 428 -5.65 16.47 -14.46
CA ASP A 428 -5.34 17.87 -14.79
C ASP A 428 -5.31 18.81 -13.57
N VAL A 429 -6.01 18.47 -12.48
CA VAL A 429 -5.94 19.16 -11.19
C VAL A 429 -4.76 18.67 -10.37
N LEU A 430 -4.55 17.35 -10.32
CA LEU A 430 -3.47 16.71 -9.56
C LEU A 430 -2.09 17.15 -10.08
N PHE A 431 -1.96 17.28 -11.40
CA PHE A 431 -0.74 17.60 -12.11
C PHE A 431 -0.81 18.96 -12.79
N ASP A 432 -1.44 19.94 -12.14
CA ASP A 432 -1.51 21.32 -12.62
C ASP A 432 -0.14 22.02 -12.49
N GLU A 433 0.46 22.31 -13.64
CA GLU A 433 1.77 22.95 -13.77
C GLU A 433 1.68 24.45 -14.11
N ASN A 434 0.59 25.12 -13.70
CA ASN A 434 0.43 26.56 -13.93
C ASN A 434 1.74 27.35 -13.64
N PRO A 435 2.23 28.18 -14.58
CA PRO A 435 3.45 28.95 -14.39
C PRO A 435 3.41 29.85 -13.15
N ASP A 436 2.24 30.37 -12.80
CA ASP A 436 2.02 31.03 -11.51
C ASP A 436 1.78 29.97 -10.43
N LYS A 437 2.75 29.77 -9.53
CA LYS A 437 2.65 28.83 -8.41
C LYS A 437 1.41 29.08 -7.55
N ALA A 438 1.00 30.35 -7.38
CA ALA A 438 -0.20 30.70 -6.63
C ALA A 438 -1.50 30.29 -7.36
N GLN A 439 -1.41 29.88 -8.62
CA GLN A 439 -2.53 29.34 -9.39
C GLN A 439 -2.42 27.83 -9.61
N ARG A 440 -1.45 27.12 -9.00
CA ARG A 440 -1.40 25.66 -9.09
C ARG A 440 -2.43 25.04 -8.16
N TRP A 441 -3.25 24.13 -8.68
CA TRP A 441 -4.21 23.38 -7.87
C TRP A 441 -3.58 22.66 -6.67
N PRO A 442 -2.44 21.95 -6.78
CA PRO A 442 -1.80 21.31 -5.63
C PRO A 442 -1.49 22.28 -4.49
N VAL A 443 -1.07 23.51 -4.80
CA VAL A 443 -0.81 24.57 -3.81
C VAL A 443 -2.10 25.01 -3.13
N ARG A 444 -3.17 25.25 -3.91
CA ARG A 444 -4.47 25.65 -3.37
C ARG A 444 -5.13 24.57 -2.50
N ILE A 445 -4.96 23.30 -2.87
CA ILE A 445 -5.44 22.17 -2.08
C ILE A 445 -4.70 22.12 -0.74
N GLU A 446 -3.37 22.25 -0.75
CA GLU A 446 -2.57 22.27 0.48
C GLU A 446 -2.94 23.47 1.37
N ASP A 447 -3.12 24.68 0.81
CA ASP A 447 -3.59 25.85 1.57
C ASP A 447 -4.94 25.58 2.28
N MET A 448 -5.87 24.91 1.59
CA MET A 448 -7.17 24.56 2.16
C MET A 448 -7.05 23.47 3.24
N ILE A 449 -6.10 22.56 3.11
CA ILE A 449 -5.78 21.56 4.13
C ILE A 449 -5.18 22.23 5.37
N GLU A 450 -4.20 23.11 5.20
CA GLU A 450 -3.58 23.86 6.30
C GLU A 450 -4.63 24.69 7.06
N LEU A 451 -5.51 25.39 6.34
CA LEU A 451 -6.62 26.12 6.92
C LEU A 451 -7.57 25.20 7.69
N THR A 452 -7.87 24.03 7.15
CA THR A 452 -8.71 23.02 7.82
C THR A 452 -8.06 22.51 9.10
N GLN A 453 -6.75 22.27 9.09
CA GLN A 453 -6.00 21.86 10.27
C GLN A 453 -5.92 22.96 11.34
N LYS A 454 -5.83 24.22 10.92
CA LYS A 454 -5.88 25.39 11.81
C LYS A 454 -7.24 25.49 12.51
N VAL A 455 -8.34 25.40 11.75
CA VAL A 455 -9.71 25.37 12.30
C VAL A 455 -9.92 24.14 13.21
N GLY A 456 -9.40 22.98 12.83
CA GLY A 456 -9.45 21.78 13.66
C GLY A 456 -8.68 21.95 14.98
N SER A 457 -7.56 22.67 14.96
CA SER A 457 -6.80 23.02 16.17
C SER A 457 -7.58 23.95 17.10
N ASP A 458 -8.33 24.90 16.55
CA ASP A 458 -9.23 25.75 17.33
C ASP A 458 -10.40 24.97 17.91
N TYR A 459 -10.98 24.03 17.15
CA TYR A 459 -12.01 23.12 17.64
C TYR A 459 -11.48 22.21 18.76
N TRP A 460 -10.24 21.72 18.65
CA TRP A 460 -9.60 20.97 19.72
C TRP A 460 -9.44 21.81 20.99
N ARG A 461 -9.03 23.09 20.87
CA ARG A 461 -8.94 24.02 22.01
C ARG A 461 -10.30 24.28 22.63
N PHE A 462 -11.34 24.43 21.81
CA PHE A 462 -12.73 24.49 22.27
C PHE A 462 -13.09 23.24 23.10
N ALA A 463 -12.83 22.04 22.58
CA ALA A 463 -13.12 20.79 23.28
C ALA A 463 -12.32 20.64 24.60
N ALA A 464 -11.04 21.02 24.61
CA ALA A 464 -10.22 21.03 25.82
C ALA A 464 -10.78 21.97 26.89
N ASN A 465 -11.26 23.16 26.49
CA ASN A 465 -11.90 24.09 27.41
C ASN A 465 -13.23 23.56 27.95
N ILE A 466 -14.01 22.84 27.15
CA ILE A 466 -15.21 22.13 27.62
C ILE A 466 -14.84 21.06 28.67
N ALA A 467 -13.78 20.29 28.45
CA ALA A 467 -13.30 19.33 29.44
C ALA A 467 -12.91 19.99 30.77
N HIS A 468 -12.25 21.16 30.72
CA HIS A 468 -11.94 21.93 31.92
C HIS A 468 -13.20 22.36 32.67
N ILE A 469 -14.21 22.86 31.97
CA ILE A 469 -15.50 23.23 32.59
C ILE A 469 -16.14 22.00 33.27
N ARG A 470 -16.07 20.83 32.62
CA ARG A 470 -16.63 19.56 33.11
C ARG A 470 -15.75 18.85 34.15
N ASN A 471 -14.55 19.36 34.43
CA ASN A 471 -13.54 18.73 35.29
C ASN A 471 -13.20 17.29 34.85
N LEU A 472 -13.00 17.14 33.54
CA LEU A 472 -12.50 15.92 32.89
C LEU A 472 -11.02 16.10 32.53
N ASP A 473 -10.34 15.00 32.24
CA ASP A 473 -9.02 15.06 31.60
C ASP A 473 -9.17 15.62 30.18
N TYR A 474 -8.58 16.79 29.94
CA TYR A 474 -8.77 17.56 28.71
C TYR A 474 -8.17 16.90 27.49
N ARG A 475 -7.02 16.20 27.62
CA ARG A 475 -6.34 15.60 26.46
C ARG A 475 -7.14 14.47 25.82
N PRO A 476 -7.53 13.40 26.54
CA PRO A 476 -8.30 12.31 25.94
C PRO A 476 -9.67 12.79 25.46
N PHE A 477 -10.32 13.70 26.19
CA PHE A 477 -11.61 14.26 25.79
C PHE A 477 -11.51 15.07 24.50
N ALA A 478 -10.55 16.00 24.41
CA ALA A 478 -10.35 16.83 23.23
C ALA A 478 -9.88 16.02 22.01
N ASN A 479 -9.00 15.04 22.21
CA ASN A 479 -8.56 14.14 21.14
C ASN A 479 -9.73 13.34 20.58
N LYS A 480 -10.62 12.80 21.44
CA LYS A 480 -11.82 12.08 21.01
C LYS A 480 -12.76 12.98 20.20
N MET A 481 -13.02 14.19 20.68
CA MET A 481 -13.87 15.15 19.95
C MET A 481 -13.24 15.61 18.64
N SER A 482 -11.92 15.82 18.62
CA SER A 482 -11.20 16.20 17.41
C SER A 482 -11.18 15.09 16.38
N ALA A 483 -11.06 13.83 16.80
CA ALA A 483 -11.16 12.68 15.90
C ALA A 483 -12.54 12.63 15.22
N ALA A 484 -13.63 12.76 15.99
CA ALA A 484 -14.98 12.82 15.45
C ALA A 484 -15.21 14.04 14.54
N PHE A 485 -14.59 15.18 14.86
CA PHE A 485 -14.64 16.38 14.01
C PHE A 485 -14.01 16.14 12.64
N TYR A 486 -12.80 15.57 12.58
CA TYR A 486 -12.15 15.25 11.31
C TYR A 486 -12.86 14.13 10.56
N ASP A 487 -13.41 13.13 11.26
CA ASP A 487 -14.19 12.05 10.64
C ASP A 487 -15.37 12.60 9.82
N GLY A 488 -16.13 13.55 10.39
CA GLY A 488 -17.21 14.21 9.65
C GLY A 488 -16.76 15.20 8.57
N LEU A 489 -15.48 15.55 8.48
CA LEU A 489 -14.91 16.33 7.37
C LEU A 489 -14.44 15.49 6.19
N ASN A 490 -14.21 14.17 6.38
CA ASN A 490 -13.69 13.30 5.33
C ASN A 490 -14.58 13.29 4.08
N GLY A 491 -15.89 13.04 4.26
CA GLY A 491 -16.86 13.06 3.15
C GLY A 491 -16.93 14.41 2.43
N PRO A 492 -17.16 15.53 3.14
CA PRO A 492 -17.17 16.86 2.53
C PRO A 492 -15.87 17.22 1.80
N PHE A 493 -14.69 16.94 2.37
CA PHE A 493 -13.42 17.28 1.73
C PHE A 493 -13.18 16.43 0.47
N ASN A 494 -13.41 15.12 0.53
CA ASN A 494 -13.27 14.25 -0.63
C ASN A 494 -14.25 14.62 -1.76
N ASN A 495 -15.49 15.01 -1.42
CA ASN A 495 -16.45 15.51 -2.41
C ASN A 495 -15.98 16.82 -3.05
N TRP A 496 -15.41 17.73 -2.26
CA TRP A 496 -14.83 18.97 -2.79
C TRP A 496 -13.67 18.67 -3.72
N LEU A 497 -12.72 17.83 -3.30
CA LEU A 497 -11.54 17.42 -4.07
C LEU A 497 -11.91 16.78 -5.42
N ARG A 498 -12.87 15.83 -5.39
CA ARG A 498 -13.41 15.17 -6.59
C ARG A 498 -14.08 16.13 -7.57
N SER A 499 -14.61 17.25 -7.07
CA SER A 499 -15.34 18.23 -7.87
C SER A 499 -14.47 19.27 -8.56
N LEU A 500 -13.16 19.29 -8.28
CA LEU A 500 -12.24 20.27 -8.86
C LEU A 500 -11.95 19.90 -10.32
N THR A 501 -11.90 20.91 -11.18
CA THR A 501 -11.46 20.78 -12.58
C THR A 501 -10.49 21.92 -12.93
N ASN A 502 -9.66 21.74 -13.96
CA ASN A 502 -8.66 22.76 -14.29
C ASN A 502 -9.25 24.03 -14.93
N GLU A 503 -10.48 23.96 -15.46
CA GLU A 503 -11.20 25.07 -16.09
C GLU A 503 -11.88 26.03 -15.10
N GLU A 504 -11.99 25.65 -13.84
CA GLU A 504 -12.72 26.41 -12.82
C GLU A 504 -11.88 27.51 -12.15
N ASP A 505 -12.58 28.52 -11.64
CA ASP A 505 -12.00 29.57 -10.80
C ASP A 505 -11.58 29.00 -9.44
N ARG A 506 -10.27 29.00 -9.21
CA ARG A 506 -9.61 28.48 -8.01
C ARG A 506 -10.02 29.20 -6.74
N ASP A 507 -10.17 30.53 -6.80
CA ASP A 507 -10.61 31.32 -5.65
C ASP A 507 -12.06 31.03 -5.32
N LYS A 508 -12.91 30.86 -6.33
CA LYS A 508 -14.32 30.47 -6.13
C LYS A 508 -14.41 29.12 -5.43
N LYS A 509 -13.72 28.09 -5.91
CA LYS A 509 -13.70 26.75 -5.29
C LYS A 509 -13.09 26.74 -3.90
N SER A 510 -12.03 27.52 -3.68
CA SER A 510 -11.44 27.67 -2.34
C SER A 510 -12.45 28.30 -1.38
N ASN A 511 -13.19 29.32 -1.81
CA ASN A 511 -14.22 29.96 -1.01
C ASN A 511 -15.44 29.06 -0.74
N GLU A 512 -15.78 28.16 -1.66
CA GLU A 512 -16.79 27.11 -1.44
C GLU A 512 -16.38 26.21 -0.27
N TRP A 513 -15.13 25.73 -0.25
CA TRP A 513 -14.61 24.96 0.88
C TRP A 513 -14.57 25.76 2.19
N LYS A 514 -14.06 27.00 2.16
CA LYS A 514 -14.04 27.89 3.35
C LYS A 514 -15.43 28.05 3.95
N LYS A 515 -16.46 28.17 3.12
CA LYS A 515 -17.86 28.29 3.56
C LYS A 515 -18.38 26.99 4.17
N GLU A 516 -18.08 25.84 3.56
CA GLU A 516 -18.46 24.52 4.06
C GLU A 516 -17.80 24.24 5.42
N LEU A 517 -16.48 24.43 5.52
CA LEU A 517 -15.70 24.28 6.75
C LEU A 517 -16.25 25.17 7.88
N LYS A 518 -16.58 26.42 7.58
CA LYS A 518 -17.21 27.35 8.54
C LYS A 518 -18.55 26.83 9.03
N SER A 519 -19.40 26.39 8.11
CA SER A 519 -20.72 25.87 8.44
C SER A 519 -20.61 24.66 9.35
N TYR A 520 -19.71 23.73 9.01
CA TYR A 520 -19.47 22.50 9.74
C TYR A 520 -18.93 22.74 11.15
N VAL A 521 -17.87 23.54 11.33
CA VAL A 521 -17.30 23.79 12.67
C VAL A 521 -18.28 24.50 13.59
N LEU A 522 -19.10 25.41 13.06
CA LEU A 522 -20.13 26.10 13.84
C LEU A 522 -21.28 25.16 14.20
N LYS A 523 -21.66 24.25 13.30
CA LYS A 523 -22.66 23.21 13.59
C LYS A 523 -22.17 22.27 14.69
N ALA A 524 -20.97 21.71 14.55
CA ALA A 524 -20.36 20.83 15.54
C ALA A 524 -20.27 21.50 16.93
N ALA A 525 -19.84 22.76 16.98
CA ALA A 525 -19.81 23.53 18.22
C ALA A 525 -21.22 23.76 18.81
N ASN A 526 -22.22 24.05 17.98
CA ASN A 526 -23.59 24.26 18.44
C ASN A 526 -24.22 22.99 19.01
N GLU A 527 -23.93 21.81 18.46
CA GLU A 527 -24.40 20.53 19.01
C GLU A 527 -23.90 20.30 20.44
N VAL A 528 -22.64 20.70 20.71
CA VAL A 528 -22.06 20.67 22.06
C VAL A 528 -22.73 21.67 23.00
N VAL A 529 -23.07 22.87 22.49
CA VAL A 529 -23.80 23.90 23.26
C VAL A 529 -25.24 23.47 23.56
N GLN A 530 -25.93 22.83 22.61
CA GLN A 530 -27.30 22.35 22.78
C GLN A 530 -27.39 21.18 23.76
N SER A 531 -26.33 20.38 23.88
CA SER A 531 -26.20 19.29 24.87
C SER A 531 -25.54 19.75 26.18
N SER A 532 -25.59 21.05 26.48
CA SER A 532 -24.97 21.63 27.67
C SER A 532 -25.64 21.23 28.97
N SER A 533 -24.83 20.96 29.98
CA SER A 533 -25.28 20.73 31.36
C SER A 533 -25.38 22.05 32.15
N PRO A 534 -26.08 22.08 33.30
CA PRO A 534 -26.05 23.22 34.21
C PRO A 534 -24.63 23.67 34.60
N ARG A 535 -23.70 22.71 34.73
CA ARG A 535 -22.27 22.99 34.97
C ARG A 535 -21.63 23.71 33.80
N ASP A 536 -21.93 23.30 32.56
CA ASP A 536 -21.41 23.93 31.35
C ASP A 536 -21.84 25.40 31.25
N MET A 537 -23.10 25.69 31.62
CA MET A 537 -23.67 27.03 31.62
C MET A 537 -23.12 27.91 32.76
N ALA A 538 -23.03 27.36 33.97
CA ALA A 538 -22.50 28.09 35.13
C ALA A 538 -21.00 28.40 35.00
N GLY A 539 -20.22 27.42 34.53
CA GLY A 539 -18.78 27.58 34.35
C GLY A 539 -18.01 27.75 35.66
N PHE A 540 -16.83 28.37 35.57
CA PHE A 540 -15.97 28.71 36.71
C PHE A 540 -15.16 29.99 36.46
N ILE A 541 -14.62 30.60 37.51
CA ILE A 541 -13.67 31.72 37.40
C ILE A 541 -12.26 31.15 37.28
N ASP A 542 -11.58 31.46 36.17
CA ASP A 542 -10.25 30.94 35.89
C ASP A 542 -9.15 31.77 36.56
N VAL A 543 -9.06 31.69 37.88
CA VAL A 543 -8.10 32.46 38.70
C VAL A 543 -6.63 32.27 38.31
N ASN A 544 -6.32 31.15 37.66
CA ASN A 544 -4.97 30.76 37.25
C ASN A 544 -4.65 31.15 35.80
N GLY A 545 -5.65 31.56 35.02
CA GLY A 545 -5.51 31.94 33.63
C GLY A 545 -5.13 30.79 32.69
N VAL A 546 -5.59 29.57 33.01
CA VAL A 546 -5.31 28.35 32.24
C VAL A 546 -6.07 28.33 30.90
N VAL A 547 -7.33 28.78 30.92
CA VAL A 547 -8.25 28.83 29.78
C VAL A 547 -8.47 30.27 29.31
N ASP A 548 -8.52 31.23 30.23
CA ASP A 548 -8.68 32.65 29.98
C ASP A 548 -7.56 33.45 30.63
N LYS A 549 -6.64 33.98 29.82
CA LYS A 549 -5.54 34.82 30.31
C LYS A 549 -5.98 36.06 31.08
N SER A 550 -7.23 36.53 30.88
CA SER A 550 -7.81 37.66 31.63
C SER A 550 -8.36 37.26 33.01
N LYS A 551 -8.29 35.98 33.38
CA LYS A 551 -8.79 35.40 34.63
C LYS A 551 -10.30 35.61 34.86
N GLY A 552 -11.05 35.66 33.76
CA GLY A 552 -12.49 35.88 33.74
C GLY A 552 -13.33 34.62 33.94
N LEU A 553 -14.65 34.78 33.72
CA LEU A 553 -15.61 33.68 33.72
C LEU A 553 -15.43 32.80 32.47
N VAL A 554 -15.21 31.51 32.70
CA VAL A 554 -15.12 30.48 31.67
C VAL A 554 -16.37 29.61 31.75
N ASN A 555 -17.23 29.70 30.75
CA ASN A 555 -18.39 28.83 30.57
C ASN A 555 -18.55 28.45 29.09
N ILE A 556 -19.52 27.61 28.79
CA ILE A 556 -19.73 27.11 27.42
C ILE A 556 -19.99 28.22 26.41
N PHE A 557 -20.64 29.32 26.83
CA PHE A 557 -20.93 30.46 25.96
C PHE A 557 -19.67 31.27 25.65
N THR A 558 -18.82 31.55 26.66
CA THR A 558 -17.58 32.30 26.45
C THR A 558 -16.58 31.50 25.62
N VAL A 559 -16.50 30.19 25.83
CA VAL A 559 -15.65 29.28 25.05
C VAL A 559 -16.15 29.14 23.61
N ASN A 560 -17.46 29.02 23.37
CA ASN A 560 -18.04 29.00 22.01
C ASN A 560 -17.81 30.33 21.27
N ASN A 561 -17.95 31.46 21.95
CA ASN A 561 -17.69 32.77 21.34
C ASN A 561 -16.21 32.95 20.92
N ARG A 562 -15.27 32.42 21.72
CA ARG A 562 -13.85 32.41 21.34
C ARG A 562 -13.61 31.57 20.08
N LEU A 563 -14.19 30.37 20.01
CA LEU A 563 -14.10 29.54 18.80
C LEU A 563 -14.64 30.30 17.58
N ARG A 564 -15.83 30.89 17.68
CA ARG A 564 -16.45 31.67 16.60
C ARG A 564 -15.56 32.82 16.13
N TYR A 565 -14.93 33.54 17.07
CA TYR A 565 -14.00 34.61 16.76
C TYR A 565 -12.78 34.09 16.00
N GLN A 566 -12.15 33.01 16.48
CA GLN A 566 -10.94 32.45 15.84
C GLN A 566 -11.24 31.90 14.45
N VAL A 567 -12.32 31.12 14.30
CA VAL A 567 -12.78 30.63 12.99
C VAL A 567 -13.04 31.79 12.02
N GLN A 568 -13.62 32.89 12.50
CA GLN A 568 -13.84 34.07 11.64
C GLN A 568 -12.54 34.79 11.27
N ALA A 569 -11.56 34.83 12.17
CA ALA A 569 -10.25 35.42 11.90
C ALA A 569 -9.48 34.58 10.87
N ASP A 570 -9.48 33.26 11.05
CA ASP A 570 -8.73 32.33 10.22
C ASP A 570 -9.29 32.18 8.81
N LEU A 571 -10.60 32.25 8.64
CA LEU A 571 -11.24 32.16 7.32
C LEU A 571 -11.25 33.50 6.54
N LYS A 572 -10.86 34.60 7.18
CA LYS A 572 -10.70 35.92 6.53
C LYS A 572 -9.31 36.15 5.95
N SER A 573 -8.29 35.48 6.50
CA SER A 573 -7.02 35.26 5.82
C SER A 573 -7.18 34.31 4.65
#